data_AF-A0A976HMN8-F1
#
_entry.id   AF-A0A976HMN8-F1
#
_cell.length_a   1.000
_cell.length_b   1.000
_cell.length_c   1.000
_cell.angle_alpha   90.00
_cell.angle_beta   90.00
_cell.angle_gamma   90.00
#
_symmetry.space_group_name_H-M   'P 1'
#
loop_
_entity.id
_entity.type
_entity.pdbx_description
1 polymer ?
#
loop_
_entity_poly.entity_id
_entity_poly.type
_entity_poly.pdbx_seq_one_letter_code
_entity_poly.pdbx_strand_id
1 'polypeptide(L)'
;MKNVTITMEDKVADWARIEAAKGNISLSRMLGDMLAEKMQQNDAYARAYQEWKQIPRVWKSDGSPYPQRDELYERGHTAGAELKSVAGVTNA
;
A
#
# COMPACT_ATOMS: atom_id res chain seq x y z
N MET A 1 12.18 32.85 10.44
CA MET A 1 12.73 32.67 9.07
C MET A 1 14.25 32.58 9.19
N LYS A 2 14.89 31.57 8.59
CA LYS A 2 16.36 31.45 8.58
C LYS A 2 16.88 31.97 7.24
N ASN A 3 17.96 32.75 7.24
CA ASN A 3 18.59 33.23 6.02
C ASN A 3 19.49 32.11 5.45
N VAL A 4 19.37 31.85 4.15
CA VAL A 4 20.14 30.81 3.46
C VAL A 4 20.69 31.42 2.18
N THR A 5 22.00 31.30 1.96
CA THR A 5 22.66 31.66 0.71
C THR A 5 22.76 30.42 -0.17
N ILE A 6 22.34 30.54 -1.43
CA ILE A 6 22.27 29.42 -2.38
C ILE A 6 23.08 29.81 -3.61
N THR A 7 23.99 28.93 -4.04
CA THR A 7 24.69 29.04 -5.32
C THR A 7 23.95 28.23 -6.39
N MET A 8 23.81 28.81 -7.57
CA MET A 8 23.17 28.18 -8.73
C MET A 8 23.85 28.69 -10.01
N GLU A 9 23.57 28.02 -11.13
CA GLU A 9 24.02 28.49 -12.44
C GLU A 9 23.33 29.81 -12.82
N ASP A 10 24.06 30.72 -13.47
CA ASP A 10 23.56 32.04 -13.85
C ASP A 10 22.25 31.97 -14.66
N LYS A 11 22.16 31.04 -15.60
CA LYS A 11 20.96 30.81 -16.41
C LYS A 11 19.74 30.42 -15.56
N VAL A 12 19.95 29.62 -14.52
CA VAL A 12 18.90 29.19 -13.60
C VAL A 12 18.46 30.36 -12.73
N ALA A 13 19.39 31.19 -12.27
CA ALA A 13 19.07 32.38 -11.48
C ALA A 13 18.21 33.39 -12.27
N ASP A 14 18.55 33.62 -13.53
CA ASP A 14 17.80 34.56 -14.37
C ASP A 14 16.41 34.03 -14.71
N TRP A 15 16.31 32.76 -15.07
CA TRP A 15 15.02 32.11 -15.27
C TRP A 15 14.15 32.18 -14.00
N ALA A 16 14.72 31.87 -12.83
CA ALA A 16 13.99 31.86 -11.57
C ALA A 16 13.48 33.25 -11.17
N ARG A 17 14.25 34.32 -11.44
CA ARG A 17 13.79 35.70 -11.25
C ARG A 17 12.62 36.04 -12.15
N ILE A 18 12.70 35.67 -13.43
CA ILE A 18 11.61 35.91 -14.40
C ILE A 18 10.36 35.17 -13.96
N GLU A 19 10.50 33.92 -13.53
CA GLU A 19 9.36 33.09 -13.11
C GLU A 19 8.70 33.62 -11.83
N ALA A 20 9.50 34.03 -10.84
CA ALA A 20 8.98 34.68 -9.63
C ALA A 20 8.24 35.99 -9.96
N ALA A 21 8.76 36.78 -10.90
CA ALA A 21 8.13 38.01 -11.36
C ALA A 21 6.80 37.75 -12.09
N LYS A 22 6.71 36.71 -12.93
CA LYS A 22 5.44 36.30 -13.56
C LYS A 22 4.37 35.95 -12.53
N GLY A 23 4.77 35.29 -11.44
CA GLY A 23 3.89 34.95 -10.32
C GLY A 23 3.62 36.09 -9.35
N ASN A 24 4.24 37.27 -9.54
CA ASN A 24 4.20 38.41 -8.62
C ASN A 24 4.57 38.04 -7.16
N ILE A 25 5.51 37.10 -7.00
CA ILE A 25 6.01 36.62 -5.71
C ILE A 25 7.53 36.79 -5.62
N SER A 26 8.07 36.77 -4.40
CA SER A 26 9.53 36.80 -4.21
C SER A 26 10.17 35.46 -4.57
N LEU A 27 11.41 35.51 -5.06
CA LEU A 27 12.21 34.31 -5.34
C LEU A 27 12.36 33.42 -4.10
N SER A 28 12.56 34.02 -2.92
CA SER A 28 12.65 33.30 -1.66
C SER A 28 11.37 32.56 -1.30
N ARG A 29 10.20 33.14 -1.61
CA ARG A 29 8.90 32.50 -1.39
C ARG A 29 8.69 31.36 -2.38
N MET A 30 8.96 31.60 -3.67
CA MET A 30 8.86 30.59 -4.72
C MET A 30 9.73 29.36 -4.42
N LEU A 31 10.99 29.59 -4.00
CA LEU A 31 11.89 28.51 -3.61
C LEU A 31 11.43 27.79 -2.34
N GLY A 32 10.90 28.53 -1.36
CA GLY A 32 10.34 27.95 -0.14
C GLY A 32 9.15 27.03 -0.43
N ASP A 33 8.24 27.45 -1.29
CA ASP A 33 7.06 26.67 -1.67
C ASP A 33 7.46 25.40 -2.44
N MET A 34 8.40 25.51 -3.40
CA MET A 34 8.94 24.36 -4.13
C MET A 34 9.65 23.34 -3.21
N LEU A 35 10.42 23.82 -2.22
CA LEU A 35 11.09 22.97 -1.24
C LEU A 35 10.07 22.27 -0.32
N ALA A 36 9.04 22.99 0.13
CA ALA A 36 7.98 22.41 0.95
C ALA A 36 7.23 21.31 0.21
N GLU A 37 6.91 21.52 -1.07
CA GLU A 37 6.30 20.50 -1.92
C GLU A 37 7.21 19.27 -2.06
N LYS A 38 8.52 19.49 -2.30
CA LYS A 38 9.48 18.38 -2.40
C LYS A 38 9.59 17.59 -1.09
N MET A 39 9.58 18.27 0.05
CA MET A 39 9.58 17.62 1.37
C MET A 39 8.32 16.76 1.53
N GLN A 40 7.15 17.31 1.22
CA GLN A 40 5.89 16.58 1.33
C GLN A 40 5.85 15.33 0.43
N GLN A 41 6.34 15.45 -0.81
CA GLN A 41 6.42 14.32 -1.74
C GLN A 41 7.38 13.23 -1.22
N ASN A 42 8.53 13.61 -0.66
CA ASN A 42 9.47 12.65 -0.09
C ASN A 42 8.92 11.99 1.18
N ASP A 43 8.21 12.75 2.03
CA ASP A 43 7.63 12.27 3.28
C ASP A 43 6.40 11.38 3.05
N ALA A 44 5.66 11.58 1.96
CA ALA A 44 4.45 10.79 1.66
C ALA A 44 4.75 9.29 1.60
N TYR A 45 5.85 8.88 0.98
CA TYR A 45 6.26 7.48 0.93
C TYR A 45 6.66 6.95 2.31
N ALA A 46 7.51 7.69 3.03
CA ALA A 46 7.96 7.30 4.37
C ALA A 46 6.76 7.16 5.33
N ARG A 47 5.79 8.08 5.25
CA ARG A 47 4.55 8.05 6.01
C ARG A 47 3.68 6.85 5.65
N ALA A 48 3.42 6.61 4.37
CA ALA A 48 2.64 5.45 3.92
C ALA A 48 3.29 4.12 4.37
N TYR A 49 4.62 4.04 4.36
CA TYR A 49 5.35 2.88 4.84
C TYR A 49 5.21 2.67 6.36
N GLN A 50 5.30 3.75 7.15
CA GLN A 50 5.07 3.66 8.60
C GLN A 50 3.62 3.27 8.93
N GLU A 51 2.65 3.86 8.22
CA GLU A 51 1.23 3.51 8.36
C GLU A 51 0.99 2.04 8.03
N TRP A 52 1.52 1.54 6.90
CA TRP A 52 1.44 0.12 6.53
C TRP A 52 2.03 -0.81 7.59
N LYS A 53 3.18 -0.44 8.16
CA LYS A 53 3.84 -1.24 9.21
C LYS A 53 3.00 -1.36 10.48
N GLN A 54 2.18 -0.35 10.78
CA GLN A 54 1.33 -0.33 11.97
C GLN A 54 -0.02 -1.03 11.78
N ILE A 55 -0.38 -1.42 10.55
CA ILE A 55 -1.62 -2.16 10.30
C ILE A 55 -1.55 -3.50 11.06
N PRO A 56 -2.41 -3.74 12.06
CA PRO A 56 -2.40 -4.99 12.81
C PRO A 56 -2.79 -6.13 11.86
N ARG A 57 -1.95 -7.17 11.80
CA ARG A 57 -2.23 -8.34 10.97
C ARG A 57 -3.43 -9.09 11.57
N VAL A 58 -4.57 -9.00 10.86
CA VAL A 58 -5.80 -9.73 11.19
C VAL A 58 -5.73 -11.20 10.82
N TRP A 59 -4.75 -11.60 10.01
CA TRP A 59 -4.51 -13.00 9.67
C TRP A 59 -3.68 -13.65 10.76
N LYS A 60 -4.38 -14.20 11.76
CA LYS A 60 -3.81 -15.11 12.74
C LYS A 60 -4.36 -16.50 12.42
N SER A 61 -3.49 -17.42 12.06
CA SER A 61 -3.80 -18.84 12.22
C SER A 61 -3.86 -19.09 13.73
N ASP A 62 -4.91 -19.76 14.16
CA ASP A 62 -5.11 -20.31 15.50
C ASP A 62 -4.14 -21.47 15.80
N GLY A 63 -3.19 -21.76 14.91
CA GLY A 63 -2.27 -22.89 14.98
C GLY A 63 -2.84 -24.16 14.33
N SER A 64 -4.09 -24.11 13.87
CA SER A 64 -4.70 -25.20 13.12
C SER A 64 -4.03 -25.31 11.74
N PRO A 65 -3.75 -26.53 11.25
CA PRO A 65 -3.33 -26.74 9.87
C PRO A 65 -4.29 -26.04 8.91
N TYR A 66 -3.76 -25.33 7.92
CA TYR A 66 -4.60 -24.75 6.88
C TYR A 66 -5.35 -25.86 6.15
N PRO A 67 -6.64 -25.64 5.78
CA PRO A 67 -7.41 -26.64 5.05
C PRO A 67 -6.68 -27.07 3.78
N GLN A 68 -6.67 -28.37 3.53
CA GLN A 68 -6.13 -28.90 2.29
C GLN A 68 -7.06 -28.57 1.13
N ARG A 69 -6.51 -28.51 -0.09
CA ARG A 69 -7.26 -28.14 -1.30
C ARG A 69 -8.54 -28.98 -1.44
N ASP A 70 -8.47 -30.27 -1.14
CA ASP A 70 -9.58 -31.20 -1.33
C ASP A 70 -10.74 -30.93 -0.35
N GLU A 71 -10.44 -30.50 0.89
CA GLU A 71 -11.43 -30.15 1.92
C GLU A 71 -12.19 -28.84 1.60
N LEU A 72 -11.56 -27.92 0.85
CA LEU A 72 -12.15 -26.64 0.46
C LEU A 72 -13.18 -26.78 -0.68
N TYR A 73 -13.02 -27.78 -1.55
CA TYR A 73 -13.85 -27.96 -2.75
C TYR A 73 -14.84 -29.13 -2.65
N GLU A 74 -14.94 -29.81 -1.49
CA GLU A 74 -15.79 -31.00 -1.30
C GLU A 74 -17.31 -30.70 -1.37
N ARG A 75 -17.71 -29.42 -1.35
CA ARG A 75 -19.10 -28.99 -1.57
C ARG A 75 -19.48 -29.06 -3.05
N GLY A 76 -19.58 -30.26 -3.61
CA GLY A 76 -20.02 -30.43 -4.99
C GLY A 76 -20.31 -31.84 -5.51
N HIS A 77 -20.02 -32.94 -4.79
CA HIS A 77 -20.11 -34.28 -5.42
C HIS A 77 -20.91 -35.37 -4.70
N THR A 78 -21.70 -35.11 -3.65
CA THR A 78 -22.49 -36.20 -3.03
C THR A 78 -23.94 -35.81 -2.74
N ALA A 79 -24.67 -35.48 -3.81
CA ALA A 79 -26.13 -35.63 -3.84
C ALA A 79 -26.49 -36.67 -4.91
N GLY A 80 -26.52 -37.95 -4.55
CA GLY A 80 -27.14 -39.01 -5.35
C GLY A 80 -26.28 -40.25 -5.60
N ALA A 81 -26.21 -41.14 -4.60
CA ALA A 81 -25.96 -42.59 -4.72
C ALA A 81 -25.73 -43.13 -3.30
N GLU A 82 -26.39 -44.14 -2.76
CA GLU A 82 -27.50 -44.99 -3.18
C GLU A 82 -28.19 -45.42 -1.87
N LEU A 83 -29.52 -45.30 -1.83
CA LEU A 83 -30.35 -46.21 -1.07
C LEU A 83 -30.19 -47.59 -1.73
N LYS A 84 -29.58 -48.57 -1.06
CA LYS A 84 -29.84 -49.99 -1.34
C LYS A 84 -29.48 -50.90 -0.17
N SER A 85 -30.55 -51.55 0.29
CA SER A 85 -30.60 -52.96 0.68
C SER A 85 -30.03 -53.36 2.04
N VAL A 86 -30.89 -53.21 3.05
CA VAL A 86 -31.02 -54.17 4.16
C VAL A 86 -31.46 -55.53 3.60
N ALA A 87 -30.58 -56.54 3.70
CA ALA A 87 -30.82 -57.99 3.70
C ALA A 87 -29.42 -58.62 3.52
N GLY A 88 -28.89 -59.53 4.31
CA GLY A 88 -29.37 -60.38 5.38
C GLY A 88 -28.34 -61.52 5.49
N VAL A 89 -28.32 -62.19 6.65
CA VAL A 89 -27.87 -63.59 6.83
C VAL A 89 -26.36 -63.86 6.86
N THR A 90 -25.85 -64.00 8.09
CA THR A 90 -25.20 -65.20 8.67
C THR A 90 -24.40 -66.16 7.78
N ASN A 91 -23.12 -66.38 8.13
CA ASN A 91 -22.40 -67.66 8.28
C ASN A 91 -20.89 -67.37 8.19
N ALA A 92 -19.96 -68.02 8.90
CA ALA A 92 -19.94 -68.93 10.04
C ALA A 92 -18.50 -68.83 10.61
#